data_AF-A0A1S6ZGK7-F1
#
_entry.id   AF-A0A1S6ZGK7-F1
#
_cell.length_a   1.000
_cell.length_b   1.000
_cell.length_c   1.000
_cell.angle_alpha   90.00
_cell.angle_beta   90.00
_cell.angle_gamma   90.00
#
_symmetry.space_group_name_H-M   'P 1'
#
loop_
_entity.id
_entity.type
_entity.pdbx_description
1 polymer ?
#
loop_
_entity_poly.entity_id
_entity_poly.type
_entity_poly.pdbx_seq_one_letter_code
_entity_poly.pdbx_strand_id
1 'polypeptide(L)'
;KRLSDERTKHEAFIKQSLSSMRTTASATMEAEEEYDFFISHASEDKEAFVQDLVAALRDLGAKIFYDAYTLKVGDSLRRKIDQGLANSKFGIVVLSEHFFSKQWPARELDGLTAMEIGGQTRILPIWH
;
A
#
# COMPACT_ATOMS: atom_id res chain seq x y z
N LYS A 1 -56.15 13.47 8.19
CA LYS A 1 -55.10 13.51 9.24
C LYS A 1 -54.10 12.34 9.13
N ARG A 2 -54.57 11.09 8.97
CA ARG A 2 -53.71 9.87 8.88
C ARG A 2 -52.66 9.86 7.73
N LEU A 3 -52.99 10.46 6.59
CA LEU A 3 -52.12 10.50 5.39
C LEU A 3 -50.94 11.48 5.49
N SER A 4 -51.01 12.53 6.32
CA SER A 4 -49.87 13.43 6.55
C SER A 4 -48.84 12.77 7.47
N ASP A 5 -49.30 12.00 8.45
CA ASP A 5 -48.45 11.35 9.45
C ASP A 5 -47.60 10.23 8.84
N GLU A 6 -48.10 9.53 7.81
CA GLU A 6 -47.33 8.52 7.06
C GLU A 6 -46.25 9.13 6.16
N ARG A 7 -46.51 10.30 5.57
CA ARG A 7 -45.52 11.01 4.73
C ARG A 7 -44.36 11.54 5.57
N THR A 8 -44.67 12.13 6.72
CA THR A 8 -43.64 12.63 7.66
C THR A 8 -42.75 11.50 8.18
N LYS A 9 -43.32 10.31 8.43
CA LYS A 9 -42.56 9.12 8.84
C LYS A 9 -41.65 8.61 7.73
N HIS A 10 -42.13 8.57 6.48
CA HIS A 10 -41.29 8.18 5.33
C HIS A 10 -40.14 9.16 5.10
N GLU A 11 -40.39 10.47 5.17
CA GLU A 11 -39.33 11.47 5.03
C GLU A 11 -38.30 11.40 6.15
N ALA A 12 -38.74 11.17 7.40
CA ALA A 12 -37.84 10.97 8.54
C ALA A 12 -36.99 9.70 8.36
N PHE A 13 -37.58 8.60 7.91
CA PHE A 13 -36.88 7.34 7.64
C PHE A 13 -35.85 7.47 6.53
N ILE A 14 -36.18 8.18 5.44
CA ILE A 14 -35.25 8.46 4.34
C ILE A 14 -34.11 9.36 4.81
N LYS A 15 -34.40 10.43 5.57
CA LYS A 15 -33.37 11.33 6.13
C LYS A 15 -32.45 10.58 7.10
N GLN A 16 -33.00 9.72 7.94
CA GLN A 16 -32.22 8.90 8.88
C GLN A 16 -31.37 7.86 8.14
N SER A 17 -31.91 7.22 7.11
CA SER A 17 -31.17 6.26 6.26
C SER A 17 -30.04 6.95 5.48
N LEU A 18 -30.29 8.13 4.90
CA LEU A 18 -29.29 8.93 4.20
C LEU A 18 -28.21 9.47 5.14
N SER A 19 -28.58 9.85 6.37
CA SER A 19 -27.62 10.24 7.41
C SER A 19 -26.74 9.07 7.82
N SER A 20 -27.34 7.89 8.08
CA SER A 20 -26.59 6.67 8.41
C SER A 20 -25.68 6.24 7.25
N MET A 21 -26.11 6.37 6.00
CA MET A 21 -25.30 6.10 4.81
C MET A 21 -24.14 7.09 4.62
N ARG A 22 -24.31 8.37 4.98
CA ARG A 22 -23.19 9.34 4.98
C ARG A 22 -22.18 9.04 6.07
N THR A 23 -22.63 8.58 7.24
CA THR A 23 -21.74 8.16 8.32
C THR A 23 -21.02 6.86 7.98
N THR A 24 -21.67 5.90 7.31
CA THR A 24 -21.02 4.64 6.89
C THR A 24 -20.18 4.75 5.63
N ALA A 25 -20.50 5.62 4.68
CA ALA A 25 -19.66 5.86 3.50
C ALA A 25 -18.34 6.57 3.84
N SER A 26 -18.30 7.31 4.96
CA SER A 26 -17.05 7.86 5.50
C SER A 26 -16.39 6.93 6.53
N ALA A 27 -17.11 5.92 7.04
CA ALA A 27 -16.61 4.93 8.01
C ALA A 27 -16.29 3.55 7.39
N THR A 28 -16.44 3.38 6.07
CA THR A 28 -15.52 2.54 5.31
C THR A 28 -14.19 3.28 5.30
N MET A 29 -13.54 3.23 6.46
CA MET A 29 -12.19 3.68 6.71
C MET A 29 -11.34 3.14 5.55
N GLU A 30 -10.90 4.05 4.68
CA GLU A 30 -9.50 3.99 4.27
C GLU A 30 -8.75 3.86 5.59
N ALA A 31 -8.27 2.66 5.91
CA ALA A 31 -7.21 2.55 6.88
C ALA A 31 -6.18 3.56 6.36
N GLU A 32 -5.99 4.67 7.07
CA GLU A 32 -5.09 5.73 6.64
C GLU A 32 -3.72 5.09 6.49
N GLU A 33 -3.39 4.67 5.28
CA GLU A 33 -2.10 4.08 4.96
C GLU A 33 -1.08 5.16 5.31
N GLU A 34 -0.28 4.88 6.33
CA GLU A 34 0.60 5.86 6.98
C GLU A 34 1.58 6.48 5.95
N TYR A 35 1.93 5.70 4.92
CA TYR A 35 2.88 6.05 3.88
C TYR A 35 2.26 5.97 2.47
N ASP A 36 2.77 6.79 1.56
CA ASP A 36 2.44 6.69 0.14
C ASP A 36 3.21 5.53 -0.51
N PHE A 37 4.49 5.37 -0.14
CA PHE A 37 5.29 4.24 -0.60
C PHE A 37 6.10 3.62 0.55
N PHE A 38 6.19 2.29 0.56
CA PHE A 38 7.34 1.62 1.16
C PHE A 38 8.39 1.30 0.09
N ILE A 39 9.66 1.18 0.49
CA ILE A 39 10.75 0.77 -0.43
C ILE A 39 11.47 -0.46 0.11
N SER A 40 11.33 -1.57 -0.60
CA SER A 40 12.07 -2.82 -0.38
C SER A 40 13.33 -2.83 -1.23
N HIS A 41 14.48 -3.03 -0.60
CA HIS A 41 15.80 -2.94 -1.26
C HIS A 41 16.82 -3.83 -0.56
N ALA A 42 17.90 -4.22 -1.25
CA ALA A 42 19.02 -4.86 -0.58
C ALA A 42 19.73 -3.85 0.34
N SER A 43 20.22 -4.30 1.49
CA SER A 43 20.95 -3.44 2.46
C SER A 43 22.11 -2.68 1.80
N GLU A 44 22.73 -3.33 0.84
CA GLU A 44 23.88 -2.89 0.05
C GLU A 44 23.53 -1.72 -0.90
N ASP A 45 22.28 -1.61 -1.36
CA ASP A 45 21.83 -0.55 -2.28
C ASP A 45 21.51 0.77 -1.55
N LYS A 46 21.52 0.76 -0.21
CA LYS A 46 21.00 1.86 0.59
C LYS A 46 21.71 3.18 0.29
N GLU A 47 23.03 3.17 0.36
CA GLU A 47 23.86 4.37 0.17
C GLU A 47 24.07 4.70 -1.31
N ALA A 48 24.13 3.69 -2.17
CA ALA A 48 24.45 3.87 -3.59
C ALA A 48 23.26 4.41 -4.42
N PHE A 49 22.01 4.14 -3.99
CA PHE A 49 20.83 4.46 -4.80
C PHE A 49 19.59 4.83 -3.99
N VAL A 50 19.28 4.07 -2.94
CA VAL A 50 17.97 4.20 -2.27
C VAL A 50 17.82 5.51 -1.52
N GLN A 51 18.88 6.03 -0.91
CA GLN A 51 18.83 7.34 -0.24
C GLN A 51 18.48 8.47 -1.20
N ASP A 52 19.10 8.50 -2.39
CA ASP A 52 18.83 9.51 -3.41
C ASP A 52 17.40 9.38 -3.95
N LEU A 53 16.93 8.14 -4.18
CA LEU A 53 15.54 7.88 -4.56
C LEU A 53 14.54 8.37 -3.50
N VAL A 54 14.79 8.08 -2.22
CA VAL A 54 13.95 8.52 -1.10
C VAL A 54 13.94 10.05 -1.01
N ALA A 55 15.08 10.71 -1.17
CA ALA A 55 15.18 12.16 -1.15
C ALA A 55 14.34 12.78 -2.29
N ALA A 56 14.51 12.29 -3.52
CA ALA A 56 13.75 12.76 -4.68
C ALA A 56 12.22 12.58 -4.51
N LEU A 57 11.78 11.43 -3.97
CA LEU A 57 10.35 11.19 -3.72
C LEU A 57 9.79 12.10 -2.61
N ARG A 58 10.58 12.38 -1.57
CA ARG A 58 10.19 13.31 -0.50
C ARG A 58 10.13 14.75 -0.97
N ASP A 59 11.02 15.17 -1.86
CA ASP A 59 10.98 16.50 -2.48
C ASP A 59 9.73 16.70 -3.33
N LEU A 60 9.16 15.61 -3.86
CA LEU A 60 7.86 15.57 -4.53
C LEU A 60 6.66 15.48 -3.57
N GLY A 61 6.90 15.47 -2.26
CA GLY A 61 5.88 15.47 -1.21
C GLY A 61 5.37 14.10 -0.76
N ALA A 62 6.00 13.00 -1.19
CA ALA A 62 5.57 11.66 -0.83
C ALA A 62 6.02 11.24 0.59
N LYS A 63 5.14 10.57 1.34
CA LYS A 63 5.48 9.95 2.63
C LYS A 63 6.10 8.58 2.38
N ILE A 64 7.37 8.41 2.77
CA ILE A 64 8.16 7.21 2.47
C ILE A 64 8.70 6.54 3.73
N PHE A 65 8.56 5.21 3.78
CA PHE A 65 9.20 4.35 4.78
C PHE A 65 10.02 3.22 4.12
N TYR A 66 11.28 3.04 4.52
CA TYR A 66 12.19 2.13 3.80
C TYR A 66 13.15 1.34 4.68
N ASP A 67 13.56 1.87 5.84
CA ASP A 67 14.55 1.21 6.72
C ASP A 67 14.07 -0.15 7.27
N ALA A 68 12.77 -0.29 7.60
CA ALA A 68 12.22 -1.58 8.08
C ALA A 68 12.12 -2.65 6.97
N TYR A 69 12.22 -2.24 5.69
CA TYR A 69 12.07 -3.10 4.51
C TYR A 69 13.38 -3.35 3.79
N THR A 70 14.50 -3.04 4.44
CA THR A 70 15.81 -3.50 4.03
C THR A 70 15.89 -5.04 4.08
N LEU A 71 16.34 -5.65 2.98
CA LEU A 71 16.41 -7.10 2.77
C LEU A 71 17.79 -7.66 3.11
N LYS A 72 17.78 -8.79 3.80
CA LYS A 72 18.95 -9.60 4.18
C LYS A 72 18.81 -11.04 3.68
N VAL A 73 19.93 -11.75 3.62
CA VAL A 73 19.93 -13.18 3.25
C VAL A 73 19.06 -13.97 4.23
N GLY A 74 18.16 -14.79 3.70
CA GLY A 74 17.22 -15.59 4.49
C GLY A 74 15.93 -14.87 4.88
N ASP A 75 15.76 -13.59 4.55
CA ASP A 75 14.46 -12.93 4.65
C ASP A 75 13.45 -13.57 3.69
N SER A 76 12.16 -13.40 3.98
CA SER A 76 11.09 -13.72 3.04
C SER A 76 10.63 -12.45 2.34
N LEU A 77 10.84 -12.39 1.03
CA LEU A 77 10.48 -11.23 0.20
C LEU A 77 8.98 -10.95 0.31
N ARG A 78 8.17 -12.00 0.20
CA ARG A 78 6.71 -11.90 0.26
C ARG A 78 6.23 -11.30 1.58
N ARG A 79 6.75 -11.79 2.71
CA ARG A 79 6.36 -11.26 4.04
C ARG A 79 6.73 -9.79 4.19
N LYS A 80 7.88 -9.36 3.67
CA LYS A 80 8.30 -7.96 3.68
C LYS A 80 7.37 -7.08 2.84
N ILE A 81 6.98 -7.55 1.66
CA ILE A 81 6.01 -6.86 0.80
C ILE A 81 4.64 -6.75 1.48
N ASP A 82 4.13 -7.85 2.04
CA ASP A 82 2.84 -7.86 2.74
C ASP A 82 2.83 -6.86 3.91
N GLN A 83 3.92 -6.81 4.68
CA GLN A 83 4.10 -5.83 5.77
C GLN A 83 4.19 -4.38 5.27
N GLY A 84 4.77 -4.17 4.08
CA GLY A 84 4.88 -2.85 3.46
C GLY A 84 3.53 -2.32 3.02
N LEU A 85 2.78 -3.17 2.31
CA LEU A 85 1.45 -2.86 1.80
C LEU A 85 0.40 -2.69 2.91
N ALA A 86 0.61 -3.29 4.07
CA ALA A 86 -0.28 -3.10 5.23
C ALA A 86 -0.29 -1.64 5.72
N ASN A 87 0.78 -0.87 5.48
CA ASN A 87 0.93 0.50 5.98
C ASN A 87 1.17 1.52 4.86
N SER A 88 1.15 1.11 3.59
CA SER A 88 1.50 1.99 2.47
C SER A 88 0.64 1.75 1.24
N LYS A 89 0.30 2.82 0.51
CA LYS A 89 -0.48 2.75 -0.74
C LYS A 89 0.20 1.89 -1.80
N PHE A 90 1.50 2.08 -1.98
CA PHE A 90 2.29 1.37 -2.98
C PHE A 90 3.60 0.84 -2.37
N GLY A 91 4.21 -0.12 -3.06
CA GLY A 91 5.55 -0.62 -2.76
C GLY A 91 6.49 -0.41 -3.92
N ILE A 92 7.68 0.08 -3.66
CA ILE A 92 8.78 0.08 -4.63
C ILE A 92 9.71 -1.07 -4.29
N VAL A 93 10.07 -1.88 -5.28
CA VAL A 93 11.05 -2.97 -5.10
C VAL A 93 12.25 -2.68 -5.99
N VAL A 94 13.41 -2.48 -5.36
CA VAL A 94 14.67 -2.26 -6.06
C VAL A 94 15.28 -3.61 -6.45
N LEU A 95 15.34 -3.83 -7.76
CA LEU A 95 15.86 -5.03 -8.41
C LEU A 95 17.30 -4.78 -8.85
N SER A 96 18.24 -5.00 -7.94
CA SER A 96 19.68 -4.85 -8.15
C SER A 96 20.41 -6.19 -8.21
N GLU A 97 21.69 -6.18 -8.56
CA GLU A 97 22.56 -7.36 -8.41
C GLU A 97 22.56 -7.88 -6.96
N HIS A 98 22.62 -6.98 -5.97
CA HIS A 98 22.56 -7.33 -4.55
C HIS A 98 21.19 -7.88 -4.13
N PHE A 99 20.11 -7.47 -4.80
CA PHE A 99 18.80 -8.09 -4.60
C PHE A 99 18.82 -9.54 -5.08
N PHE A 100 19.29 -9.80 -6.30
CA PHE A 100 19.30 -11.16 -6.86
C PHE A 100 20.32 -12.09 -6.18
N SER A 101 21.40 -11.55 -5.59
CA SER A 101 22.39 -12.34 -4.87
C SER A 101 21.88 -12.95 -3.56
N LYS A 102 20.72 -12.52 -3.04
CA LYS A 102 20.11 -13.06 -1.80
C LYS A 102 19.44 -14.43 -1.97
N GLN A 103 19.51 -15.03 -3.17
CA GLN A 103 19.06 -16.39 -3.49
C GLN A 103 17.60 -16.66 -3.08
N TRP A 104 16.69 -15.78 -3.54
CA TRP A 104 15.26 -15.95 -3.31
C TRP A 104 14.75 -17.30 -3.83
N PRO A 105 13.91 -18.01 -3.08
CA PRO A 105 13.20 -19.17 -3.62
C PRO A 105 12.38 -18.75 -4.86
N ALA A 106 12.37 -19.56 -5.92
CA ALA A 106 11.65 -19.25 -7.17
C ALA A 106 10.20 -18.82 -6.92
N ARG A 107 9.50 -19.50 -6.01
CA ARG A 107 8.13 -19.17 -5.59
C ARG A 107 7.95 -17.74 -5.05
N GLU A 108 8.98 -17.13 -4.44
CA GLU A 108 8.91 -15.76 -3.95
C GLU A 108 9.09 -14.74 -5.08
N LEU A 109 9.94 -15.04 -6.06
CA LEU A 109 10.11 -14.23 -7.28
C LEU A 109 8.85 -14.31 -8.16
N ASP A 110 8.29 -15.50 -8.32
CA ASP A 110 7.02 -15.68 -9.03
C ASP A 110 5.91 -14.88 -8.33
N GLY A 111 5.90 -14.90 -7.00
CA GLY A 111 4.98 -14.11 -6.18
C GLY A 111 5.08 -12.60 -6.42
N LEU A 112 6.28 -12.06 -6.71
CA LEU A 112 6.46 -10.65 -7.07
C LEU A 112 5.74 -10.32 -8.39
N THR A 113 5.87 -11.18 -9.40
CA THR A 113 5.18 -11.01 -10.71
C THR A 113 3.68 -11.23 -10.63
N ALA A 114 3.22 -12.12 -9.75
CA ALA A 114 1.79 -12.41 -9.56
C ALA A 114 1.03 -11.24 -8.91
N MET A 115 1.72 -10.34 -8.21
CA MET A 115 1.13 -9.13 -7.62
C MET A 115 0.68 -8.09 -8.66
N GLU A 116 0.96 -8.33 -9.95
CA GLU A 116 0.40 -7.58 -11.09
C GLU A 116 -0.96 -8.13 -11.57
N ILE A 117 -1.34 -9.36 -11.21
CA ILE A 117 -2.47 -10.08 -11.82
C ILE A 117 -3.74 -9.86 -11.01
N GLY A 118 -4.50 -8.83 -11.39
CA GLY A 118 -5.77 -8.47 -10.75
C GLY A 118 -6.27 -7.06 -11.09
N GLY A 119 -5.51 -6.28 -11.87
CA GLY A 119 -5.92 -4.98 -12.39
C GLY A 119 -5.57 -3.78 -11.51
N GLN A 120 -4.93 -3.98 -10.35
CA GLN A 120 -4.36 -2.91 -9.53
C GLN A 120 -2.98 -3.32 -9.00
N THR A 121 -1.95 -3.10 -9.82
CA THR A 121 -0.57 -3.31 -9.40
C THR A 121 -0.19 -2.25 -8.36
N ARG A 122 -0.04 -2.66 -7.10
CA ARG A 122 0.46 -1.79 -6.01
C ARG A 122 1.98 -1.83 -5.87
N ILE A 123 2.68 -2.61 -6.70
CA ILE A 123 4.13 -2.80 -6.64
C ILE A 123 4.81 -2.23 -7.89
N LEU A 124 5.82 -1.39 -7.69
CA LEU A 124 6.59 -0.72 -8.73
C LEU A 124 8.03 -1.25 -8.72
N PRO A 125 8.41 -2.09 -9.68
CA PRO A 125 9.78 -2.55 -9.79
C PRO A 125 10.68 -1.46 -10.37
N ILE A 126 11.86 -1.25 -9.77
CA ILE A 126 12.92 -0.37 -10.29
C ILE A 126 14.17 -1.21 -10.48
N TRP A 127 14.72 -1.20 -11.70
CA TRP A 127 15.98 -1.86 -12.02
C TRP A 127 17.15 -0.95 -11.67
N HIS A 128 18.12 -1.46 -10.90
CA HIS A 128 19.32 -0.74 -10.48
C HIS A 128 20.58 -1.53 -10.81
#